data_AF-B6AYS1-F1
#
_entry.id   AF-B6AYS1-F1
#
_cell.length_a   1.000
_cell.length_b   1.000
_cell.length_c   1.000
_cell.angle_alpha   90.00
_cell.angle_beta   90.00
_cell.angle_gamma   90.00
#
_symmetry.space_group_name_H-M   'P 1'
#
loop_
_entity.id
_entity.type
_entity.pdbx_description
1 polymer ?
#
loop_
_entity_poly.entity_id
_entity_poly.type
_entity_poly.pdbx_seq_one_letter_code
_entity_poly.pdbx_strand_id
1 'polypeptide(L)' 'MKAMLVAFGAIVVIAIGSNLILGASGFSSQERAAGSAVRLDN' A
#
# COMPACT_ATOMS: atom_id res chain seq x y z
N MET A 1 5.85 -7.54 -25.81
CA MET A 1 6.52 -8.12 -24.61
C MET A 1 7.24 -7.07 -23.77
N LYS A 2 8.14 -6.23 -24.33
CA LYS A 2 8.85 -5.17 -23.56
C LYS A 2 7.91 -4.23 -22.79
N ALA A 3 6.84 -3.74 -23.44
CA ALA A 3 5.85 -2.89 -22.78
C ALA A 3 5.16 -3.56 -21.57
N MET A 4 4.97 -4.89 -21.63
CA MET A 4 4.37 -5.67 -20.54
C MET A 4 5.31 -5.75 -19.34
N LEU A 5 6.61 -5.93 -19.57
CA LEU A 5 7.63 -5.92 -18.51
C LEU A 5 7.79 -4.54 -17.87
N VAL A 6 7.69 -3.46 -18.67
CA VAL A 6 7.71 -2.09 -18.15
C VAL A 6 6.49 -1.81 -17.27
N ALA A 7 5.28 -2.21 -17.72
CA ALA A 7 4.07 -2.08 -16.91
C ALA A 7 4.16 -2.89 -15.61
N PHE A 8 4.67 -4.11 -15.67
CA PHE A 8 4.92 -4.93 -14.49
C PHE A 8 5.88 -4.25 -13.50
N GLY A 9 7.01 -3.74 -14.00
CA GLY A 9 7.97 -2.99 -13.18
C GLY A 9 7.36 -1.75 -12.53
N ALA A 10 6.56 -0.99 -13.28
CA ALA A 10 5.86 0.19 -12.75
C ALA A 10 4.92 -0.17 -11.59
N ILE A 11 4.17 -1.27 -11.69
CA ILE A 11 3.29 -1.75 -10.62
C ILE A 11 4.10 -2.10 -9.36
N VAL A 12 5.24 -2.80 -9.51
CA VAL A 12 6.12 -3.14 -8.39
C VAL A 12 6.63 -1.89 -7.68
N VAL A 13 7.08 -0.89 -8.44
CA VAL A 13 7.57 0.39 -7.89
C VAL A 13 6.46 1.11 -7.12
N ILE A 14 5.27 1.20 -7.69
CA ILE A 14 4.11 1.86 -7.06
C ILE A 14 3.74 1.13 -5.76
N ALA A 15 3.70 -0.21 -5.77
CA ALA A 15 3.35 -1.00 -4.59
C ALA A 15 4.33 -0.78 -3.43
N ILE A 16 5.63 -0.84 -3.70
CA ILE A 16 6.67 -0.63 -2.68
C ILE A 16 6.63 0.82 -2.18
N GLY A 17 6.61 1.79 -3.10
CA GLY A 17 6.57 3.21 -2.74
C GLY A 17 5.35 3.57 -1.89
N SER A 18 4.18 3.06 -2.25
CA SER A 18 2.95 3.29 -1.50
C SER A 18 3.03 2.68 -0.09
N ASN A 19 3.53 1.46 0.05
CA ASN A 19 3.67 0.82 1.37
C ASN A 19 4.62 1.59 2.30
N LEU A 20 5.74 2.09 1.77
CA LEU A 20 6.71 2.87 2.54
C LEU A 20 6.15 4.23 2.96
N ILE A 21 5.57 4.99 2.02
CA ILE A 21 5.04 6.33 2.28
C ILE A 21 3.83 6.27 3.21
N LEU A 22 2.92 5.31 3.00
CA LEU A 22 1.73 5.12 3.84
C LEU A 22 2.13 4.65 5.24
N GLY A 23 3.05 3.68 5.35
CA GLY A 23 3.57 3.24 6.65
C GLY A 23 4.24 4.37 7.44
N ALA A 24 5.04 5.21 6.77
CA ALA A 24 5.70 6.36 7.40
C ALA A 24 4.73 7.47 7.83
N SER A 25 3.58 7.60 7.17
CA SER A 25 2.52 8.56 7.53
C SER A 25 1.55 8.02 8.58
N GLY A 26 1.84 6.87 9.18
CA GLY A 26 1.06 6.28 10.27
C GLY A 26 -0.13 5.43 9.81
N PHE A 27 -0.28 5.21 8.50
CA PHE A 27 -1.29 4.27 8.01
C PHE A 27 -0.83 2.84 8.27
N SER A 28 -1.67 2.07 8.97
CA SER A 28 -1.45 0.64 9.16
C SER A 28 -1.64 -0.09 7.83
N SER A 29 -0.56 -0.68 7.30
CA SER A 29 -0.62 -1.55 6.11
C SER A 29 -1.38 -2.86 6.36
N GLN A 30 -1.68 -3.16 7.64
CA GLN A 30 -2.52 -4.27 8.09
C GLN A 30 -4.00 -3.93 8.15
N GLU A 31 -4.39 -2.65 7.99
CA GLU A 31 -5.78 -2.23 8.10
C GLU A 31 -6.54 -2.44 6.79
N ARG A 32 -6.90 -3.69 6.51
CA ARG A 32 -7.64 -4.06 5.29
C ARG A 32 -9.13 -4.36 5.53
N ALA A 33 -9.59 -4.39 6.79
CA ALA A 33 -10.94 -4.85 7.11
C ALA A 33 -11.58 -4.33 8.41
N ALA A 34 -10.99 -3.39 9.17
CA ALA A 34 -11.66 -2.90 10.39
C ALA A 34 -12.94 -2.13 10.07
N GLY A 35 -14.07 -2.71 10.51
CA GLY A 35 -15.31 -1.97 10.69
C GLY A 35 -15.18 -0.90 11.77
N SER A 36 -16.11 0.07 11.77
CA SER A 36 -16.06 1.27 12.61
C SER A 36 -15.80 1.05 14.11
N ALA A 37 -16.08 -0.14 14.63
CA ALA A 37 -15.86 -0.51 16.03
C ALA A 37 -14.42 -0.93 16.39
N VAL A 38 -13.53 -1.15 15.42
CA VAL A 38 -12.19 -1.75 15.63
C VAL A 38 -11.05 -0.75 15.38
N ARG A 39 -11.37 0.48 14.97
CA ARG A 39 -10.39 1.58 14.92
C ARG A 39 -10.03 1.99 16.34
N LEU A 40 -8.88 1.52 16.81
CA LEU A 40 -8.35 1.85 18.12
C LEU A 40 -7.40 3.06 18.01
N ASP A 41 -7.91 4.18 17.53
CA ASP A 41 -7.22 5.46 17.66
C ASP A 41 -7.83 6.20 18.86
N ASN A 42 -7.26 5.91 20.04
CA ASN A 42 -7.10 6.88 21.14
C ASN A 42 -5.71 7.51 20.99
#